data_AF-A0A368YG26-F1
#
_entry.id   AF-A0A368YG26-F1
#
_cell.length_a   1.000
_cell.length_b   1.000
_cell.length_c   1.000
_cell.angle_alpha   90.00
_cell.angle_beta   90.00
_cell.angle_gamma   90.00
#
_symmetry.space_group_name_H-M   'P 1'
#
loop_
_entity.id
_entity.type
_entity.pdbx_description
1 polymer ?
#
loop_
_entity_poly.entity_id
_entity_poly.type
_entity_poly.pdbx_seq_one_letter_code
_entity_poly.pdbx_strand_id
1 'polypeptide(L)' 'MTTTTIRIDYSTLPEGFDLSRPDAIAEVIEEALRESGIPAEASDVLSHLKIELPTAQLSAASRTLAEMRLI' A
#
# COMPACT_ATOMS: atom_id res chain seq x y z
N MET A 1 -0.56 11.05 17.42
CA MET A 1 -1.25 10.99 16.12
C MET A 1 -1.66 9.55 15.90
N THR A 2 -2.89 9.28 15.46
CA THR A 2 -3.36 7.92 15.19
C THR A 2 -2.97 7.52 13.77
N THR A 3 -2.15 6.47 13.66
CA THR A 3 -1.80 5.83 12.41
C THR A 3 -2.58 4.53 12.28
N THR A 4 -2.91 4.18 11.04
CA THR A 4 -3.54 2.91 10.69
C THR A 4 -2.60 2.16 9.77
N THR A 5 -2.47 0.86 10.02
CA THR A 5 -1.69 -0.04 9.19
C THR A 5 -2.61 -0.85 8.31
N ILE A 6 -2.43 -0.76 6.99
CA ILE A 6 -3.04 -1.64 6.00
C ILE A 6 -2.07 -2.77 5.72
N ARG A 7 -2.58 -4.00 5.64
CA ARG A 7 -1.83 -5.19 5.27
C ARG A 7 -2.37 -5.72 3.96
N ILE A 8 -1.48 -5.93 2.99
CA ILE A 8 -1.82 -6.52 1.70
C ILE A 8 -1.05 -7.82 1.56
N ASP A 9 -1.76 -8.93 1.44
CA ASP A 9 -1.14 -10.23 1.20
C ASP A 9 -0.57 -10.28 -0.23
N TYR A 10 0.65 -10.81 -0.38
CA TYR A 10 1.23 -10.99 -1.72
C TYR A 10 0.37 -11.87 -2.62
N SER A 11 -0.37 -12.80 -2.03
CA SER A 11 -1.32 -13.68 -2.70
C SER A 11 -2.52 -12.95 -3.32
N THR A 12 -2.83 -11.74 -2.86
CA THR A 12 -3.95 -10.93 -3.37
C THR A 12 -3.49 -9.87 -4.37
N LEU A 13 -2.19 -9.77 -4.63
CA LEU A 13 -1.67 -8.81 -5.59
C LEU A 13 -2.04 -9.25 -7.02
N PRO A 14 -2.45 -8.30 -7.89
CA PRO A 14 -2.73 -8.60 -9.28
C PRO A 14 -1.44 -9.03 -10.02
N GLU A 15 -1.62 -9.78 -11.10
CA GLU A 15 -0.57 -10.44 -11.89
C GLU A 15 0.49 -9.48 -12.48
N GLY A 16 0.26 -8.17 -12.41
CA GLY A 16 1.20 -7.13 -12.85
C GLY A 16 2.27 -6.75 -11.83
N PHE A 17 2.21 -7.23 -10.59
CA PHE A 17 3.23 -6.97 -9.59
C PHE A 17 4.29 -8.06 -9.56
N ASP A 18 5.55 -7.65 -9.64
CA ASP A 18 6.70 -8.53 -9.55
C ASP A 18 6.94 -8.95 -8.10
N LEU A 19 6.34 -10.07 -7.68
CA LEU A 19 6.53 -10.66 -6.34
C LEU A 19 7.99 -11.00 -6.02
N SER A 20 8.86 -11.07 -7.03
CA SER A 20 10.31 -11.21 -6.87
C SER A 20 10.97 -9.95 -6.30
N ARG A 21 10.28 -8.81 -6.34
CA ARG A 21 10.75 -7.49 -5.90
C ARG A 21 9.70 -6.79 -5.02
N PRO A 22 9.40 -7.32 -3.83
CA PRO A 22 8.39 -6.75 -2.94
C PRO A 22 8.70 -5.32 -2.50
N ASP A 23 9.99 -4.96 -2.40
CA ASP A 23 10.47 -3.60 -2.17
C ASP A 23 10.01 -2.62 -3.28
N ALA A 24 10.07 -3.03 -4.55
CA ALA A 24 9.58 -2.21 -5.66
C ALA A 24 8.05 -2.08 -5.65
N ILE A 25 7.34 -3.13 -5.20
CA ILE A 25 5.89 -3.08 -5.01
C ILE A 25 5.53 -2.03 -3.93
N ALA A 26 6.28 -2.01 -2.82
CA ALA A 26 6.10 -1.02 -1.77
C ALA A 26 6.32 0.40 -2.29
N GLU A 27 7.41 0.63 -3.03
CA GLU A 27 7.72 1.93 -3.63
C GLU A 27 6.60 2.42 -4.55
N VAL A 28 6.10 1.57 -5.46
CA VAL A 28 4.99 1.92 -6.38
C VAL A 28 3.72 2.30 -5.62
N ILE A 29 3.40 1.59 -4.53
CA ILE A 29 2.21 1.88 -3.72
C ILE A 29 2.40 3.18 -2.93
N GLU A 30 3.59 3.41 -2.38
CA GLU A 30 3.92 4.66 -1.71
C GLU A 30 3.80 5.85 -2.65
N GLU A 31 4.37 5.75 -3.86
CA GLU A 31 4.27 6.78 -4.88
C GLU A 31 2.83 7.07 -5.27
N ALA A 32 2.01 6.03 -5.53
CA ALA A 32 0.59 6.21 -5.86
C ALA A 32 -0.20 6.93 -4.75
N LEU A 33 0.06 6.59 -3.48
CA LEU A 33 -0.55 7.26 -2.33
C LEU A 33 -0.05 8.70 -2.20
N ARG A 34 1.24 8.94 -2.44
CA ARG A 34 1.86 10.27 -2.40
C ARG A 34 1.34 11.19 -3.52
N GLU A 35 1.14 10.67 -4.73
CA GLU A 35 0.50 11.39 -5.84
C GLU A 35 -0.93 11.80 -5.49
N SER A 36 -1.63 10.97 -4.70
CA SER A 36 -2.95 11.29 -4.16
C SER A 36 -2.90 12.25 -2.95
N GLY A 37 -1.73 12.74 -2.54
CA GLY A 37 -1.55 13.65 -1.40
C GLY A 37 -1.60 12.97 -0.02
N ILE A 38 -1.41 11.65 0.03
CA ILE A 38 -1.44 10.85 1.26
C ILE A 38 0.02 10.57 1.65
N PRO A 39 0.51 11.07 2.79
CA PRO A 39 1.79 10.68 3.34
C PRO A 39 1.62 9.29 3.97
N ALA A 40 1.75 8.27 3.14
CA ALA A 40 1.85 6.88 3.56
C ALA A 40 3.30 6.41 3.45
N GLU A 41 3.64 5.41 4.26
CA GLU A 41 4.91 4.69 4.21
C GLU A 41 4.60 3.23 3.91
N ALA A 42 5.07 2.73 2.77
CA ALA A 42 4.93 1.33 2.42
C ALA A 42 6.24 0.60 2.66
N SER A 43 6.18 -0.61 3.19
CA SER A 43 7.35 -1.46 3.39
C SER A 43 6.97 -2.91 3.19
N ASP A 44 7.86 -3.68 2.58
CA ASP A 44 7.71 -5.11 2.54
C ASP A 44 7.98 -5.71 3.93
N VAL A 45 7.18 -6.71 4.29
CA VAL A 45 7.51 -7.62 5.38
C VAL A 45 7.43 -9.06 4.88
N LEU A 46 8.08 -9.99 5.57
CA LEU A 46 8.23 -11.40 5.18
C LEU A 46 6.94 -12.10 4.73
N SER A 47 5.77 -11.65 5.20
CA SER A 47 4.48 -12.30 4.92
C SER A 47 3.50 -11.45 4.12
N HIS A 48 3.65 -10.12 4.10
CA HIS A 48 2.71 -9.19 3.47
C HIS A 48 3.39 -7.86 3.18
N LEU A 49 2.74 -7.00 2.40
CA LEU A 49 3.11 -5.61 2.32
C LEU A 49 2.45 -4.85 3.48
N LYS A 50 3.23 -4.03 4.19
CA LYS A 50 2.76 -3.18 5.28
C LYS A 50 2.70 -1.74 4.78
N ILE A 51 1.55 -1.09 4.92
CA ILE A 51 1.38 0.33 4.60
C ILE A 51 0.93 1.06 5.86
N GLU A 52 1.70 2.05 6.29
CA GLU A 52 1.39 2.89 7.44
C GLU A 52 0.95 4.26 6.96
N LEU A 53 -0.19 4.73 7.45
CA LEU A 53 -0.75 6.02 7.04
C LEU A 53 -1.58 6.66 8.17
N PRO A 54 -1.83 7.98 8.13
CA PRO A 54 -2.67 8.65 9.11
C PRO A 54 -4.11 8.14 9.05
N THR A 55 -4.71 7.75 10.18
CA THR A 55 -6.10 7.23 10.21
C THR A 55 -7.11 8.16 9.55
N ALA A 56 -6.88 9.48 9.61
CA ALA A 56 -7.71 10.49 8.94
C ALA A 56 -7.77 10.32 7.42
N GLN A 57 -6.75 9.72 6.80
CA GLN A 57 -6.62 9.51 5.36
C GLN A 57 -6.86 8.05 4.96
N LEU A 58 -7.25 7.19 5.89
CA LEU A 58 -7.58 5.79 5.61
C LEU A 58 -8.61 5.68 4.48
N SER A 59 -9.67 6.48 4.50
CA SER A 59 -10.70 6.43 3.46
C SER A 59 -10.17 6.82 2.08
N ALA A 60 -9.20 7.75 2.01
CA ALA A 60 -8.60 8.16 0.75
C ALA A 60 -7.63 7.09 0.26
N ALA A 61 -6.79 6.57 1.15
CA ALA A 61 -5.84 5.50 0.84
C ALA A 61 -6.55 4.24 0.37
N SER A 62 -7.59 3.80 1.07
CA SER A 62 -8.39 2.64 0.67
C SER A 62 -9.00 2.81 -0.73
N ARG A 63 -9.40 4.04 -1.10
CA ARG A 63 -9.90 4.31 -2.45
C ARG A 63 -8.80 4.14 -3.50
N THR A 64 -7.63 4.73 -3.28
CA THR A 64 -6.48 4.59 -4.18
C THR A 64 -6.07 3.11 -4.33
N LEU A 65 -6.00 2.37 -3.21
CA LEU A 65 -5.68 0.95 -3.21
C LEU A 65 -6.74 0.11 -3.95
N ALA A 66 -8.03 0.43 -3.79
CA ALA A 66 -9.11 -0.24 -4.52
C ALA A 66 -9.06 0.06 -6.03
N GLU A 67 -8.69 1.28 -6.44
CA GLU A 67 -8.47 1.62 -7.86
C GLU A 67 -7.29 0.85 -8.46
N MET A 68 -6.26 0.57 -7.66
CA MET A 68 -5.14 -0.31 -8.00
C MET A 68 -5.50 -1.82 -7.92
N ARG A 69 -6.73 -2.17 -7.51
CA ARG A 69 -7.20 -3.55 -7.27
C ARG A 69 -6.37 -4.32 -6.25
N LEU A 70 -5.90 -3.62 -5.23
CA LEU A 70 -5.12 -4.20 -4.12
C LEU A 70 -6.01 -4.69 -2.97
N ILE A 71 -7.25 -4.20 -2.89
CA ILE A 71 -8.29 -4.56 -1.90
C ILE A 71 -9.68 -4.60 -2.54
#